data_AF-A0A954ZPU1-F1
#
_entry.id   AF-A0A954ZPU1-F1
#
_cell.length_a   1.000
_cell.length_b   1.000
_cell.length_c   1.000
_cell.angle_alpha   90.00
_cell.angle_beta   90.00
_cell.angle_gamma   90.00
#
_symmetry.space_group_name_H-M   'P 1'
#
loop_
_entity.id
_entity.type
_entity.pdbx_description
1 polymer ?
#
loop_
_entity_poly.entity_id
_entity_poly.type
_entity_poly.pdbx_seq_one_letter_code
_entity_poly.pdbx_strand_id
1 'polypeptide(L)'
;FRENTEDIYAGIEFEAGTEDAEEFRKLLKKHFEKRYEKIRFPKTSGFGIKPVSQKGTERLVKAAIQYAIDHNKPSVTLVHKGNIMKFTEGAFMKWGYEVAAQHFGATPLDGGPWHTFKNPKTGNDIVIKDVIADAFLQQILTRPAEYSVVATMNLNGDYISDALAACVGGIGIAPGANINYDTGHAIFEATHGTAPKYAGQDKVNPGSVILSGVLMLEHMGWQEAADLIVKGLEGAISAKTVTYDFERLMEGATLRKCSEFGDDIVKWMG
;
A
#
# COMPACT_ATOMS: atom_id res chain seq x y z
N PHE A 1 -4.10 -0.63 0.73
CA PHE A 1 -4.50 -1.25 -0.55
C PHE A 1 -3.82 -0.53 -1.70
N ARG A 2 -2.80 -1.18 -2.27
CA ARG A 2 -2.04 -0.71 -3.43
C ARG A 2 -2.49 -1.53 -4.63
N GLU A 3 -2.87 -0.88 -5.73
CA GLU A 3 -3.05 -1.56 -7.02
C GLU A 3 -1.70 -2.17 -7.44
N ASN A 4 -1.68 -3.43 -7.89
CA ASN A 4 -0.42 -4.17 -8.08
C ASN A 4 -0.25 -4.81 -9.47
N THR A 5 -0.98 -4.39 -10.51
CA THR A 5 -0.81 -4.96 -11.86
C THR A 5 -0.86 -3.95 -13.01
N GLU A 6 -1.05 -2.67 -12.76
CA GLU A 6 -0.98 -1.61 -13.76
C GLU A 6 -0.13 -0.43 -13.24
N ASP A 7 -0.45 0.80 -13.65
CA ASP A 7 0.35 2.00 -13.44
C ASP A 7 1.70 1.95 -14.20
N ILE A 8 2.60 2.89 -13.92
CA ILE A 8 3.95 2.95 -14.51
C ILE A 8 4.79 1.70 -14.21
N TYR A 9 4.40 0.92 -13.19
CA TYR A 9 4.95 -0.38 -12.85
C TYR A 9 4.75 -1.45 -13.94
N ALA A 10 3.95 -1.17 -14.97
CA ALA A 10 3.86 -2.03 -16.16
C ALA A 10 5.20 -2.19 -16.91
N GLY A 11 6.21 -1.35 -16.64
CA GLY A 11 7.54 -1.47 -17.25
C GLY A 11 7.57 -1.20 -18.76
N ILE A 12 6.58 -0.45 -19.26
CA ILE A 12 6.50 -0.08 -20.68
C ILE A 12 7.28 1.22 -20.87
N GLU A 13 8.55 1.08 -21.20
CA GLU A 13 9.50 2.18 -21.34
C GLU A 13 10.41 2.04 -22.57
N PHE A 14 10.88 3.18 -23.07
CA PHE A 14 11.71 3.31 -24.26
C PHE A 14 12.96 4.12 -23.92
N GLU A 15 14.14 3.49 -24.03
CA GLU A 15 15.42 4.09 -23.67
C GLU A 15 15.86 5.17 -24.65
N ALA A 16 16.32 6.32 -24.13
CA ALA A 16 16.76 7.45 -24.94
C ALA A 16 17.90 7.08 -25.89
N GLY A 17 17.77 7.45 -27.17
CA GLY A 17 18.80 7.21 -28.19
C GLY A 17 18.72 5.86 -28.89
N THR A 18 17.80 4.98 -28.47
CA THR A 18 17.53 3.71 -29.16
C THR A 18 16.61 3.89 -30.36
N GLU A 19 16.60 2.91 -31.27
CA GLU A 19 15.72 2.90 -32.44
C GLU A 19 14.23 2.86 -32.05
N ASP A 20 13.89 2.08 -31.02
CA ASP A 20 12.52 1.92 -30.52
C ASP A 20 11.97 3.25 -29.95
N ALA A 21 12.77 3.97 -29.15
CA ALA A 21 12.39 5.31 -28.66
C ALA A 21 12.19 6.32 -29.80
N GLU A 22 13.01 6.25 -30.85
CA GLU A 22 12.87 7.10 -32.03
C GLU A 22 11.60 6.76 -32.83
N GLU A 23 11.26 5.48 -32.96
CA GLU A 23 10.01 5.04 -33.58
C GLU A 23 8.78 5.51 -32.78
N PHE A 24 8.75 5.26 -31.48
CA PHE A 24 7.69 5.73 -30.60
C PHE A 24 7.51 7.25 -30.69
N ARG A 25 8.62 8.01 -30.67
CA ARG A 25 8.62 9.46 -30.84
C ARG A 25 8.01 9.90 -32.18
N LYS A 26 8.34 9.24 -33.28
CA LYS A 26 7.77 9.50 -34.61
C LYS A 26 6.27 9.24 -34.63
N LEU A 27 5.82 8.12 -34.06
CA LEU A 27 4.40 7.77 -33.96
C LEU A 27 3.63 8.82 -33.15
N LEU A 28 4.15 9.21 -31.98
CA LEU A 28 3.53 10.22 -31.13
C LEU A 28 3.44 11.58 -31.84
N LYS A 29 4.51 12.00 -32.53
CA LYS A 29 4.51 13.24 -33.32
C LYS A 29 3.47 13.20 -34.44
N LYS A 30 3.41 12.09 -35.18
CA LYS A 30 2.53 11.92 -36.34
C LYS A 30 1.05 11.89 -35.96
N HIS A 31 0.70 11.20 -34.87
CA HIS A 31 -0.70 10.93 -34.52
C HIS A 31 -1.24 11.82 -33.39
N PHE A 32 -0.36 12.45 -32.59
CA PHE A 32 -0.75 13.23 -31.42
C PHE A 32 0.09 14.51 -31.29
N GLU A 33 0.20 15.28 -32.36
CA GLU A 33 1.04 16.49 -32.47
C GLU A 33 0.93 17.43 -31.25
N LYS A 34 -0.28 17.81 -30.82
CA LYS A 34 -0.49 18.68 -29.65
C LYS A 34 0.02 18.09 -28.32
N ARG A 35 0.06 16.76 -28.19
CA ARG A 35 0.65 16.09 -27.01
C ARG A 35 2.17 16.05 -27.15
N TYR A 36 2.66 15.80 -28.37
CA TYR A 36 4.08 15.81 -28.68
C TYR A 36 4.73 17.18 -28.40
N GLU A 37 4.05 18.29 -28.72
CA GLU A 37 4.53 19.66 -28.45
C GLU A 37 4.84 19.95 -26.97
N LYS A 38 4.29 19.17 -26.05
CA LYS A 38 4.56 19.30 -24.61
C LYS A 38 5.90 18.68 -24.19
N ILE A 39 6.53 17.88 -25.06
CA ILE A 39 7.83 17.28 -24.78
C ILE A 39 8.91 18.36 -24.93
N ARG A 40 9.54 18.71 -23.81
CA ARG A 40 10.51 19.80 -23.76
C ARG A 40 11.81 19.52 -24.53
N PHE A 41 12.29 18.27 -24.51
CA PHE A 41 13.58 17.85 -25.08
C PHE A 41 13.46 16.52 -25.86
N PRO A 42 12.71 16.47 -26.97
CA PRO A 42 12.28 15.21 -27.57
C PRO A 42 13.41 14.34 -28.14
N LYS A 43 14.58 14.92 -28.45
CA LYS A 43 15.73 14.17 -29.00
C LYS A 43 16.59 13.47 -27.95
N THR A 44 16.40 13.79 -26.68
CA THR A 44 17.23 13.30 -25.56
C THR A 44 16.35 12.81 -24.40
N SER A 45 15.11 12.41 -24.69
CA SER A 45 14.16 11.90 -23.69
C SER A 45 14.03 10.38 -23.80
N GLY A 46 13.96 9.69 -22.67
CA GLY A 46 13.31 8.39 -22.57
C GLY A 46 11.79 8.58 -22.46
N PHE A 47 11.01 7.55 -22.81
CA PHE A 47 9.56 7.59 -22.75
C PHE A 47 9.01 6.48 -21.87
N GLY A 48 7.94 6.75 -21.14
CA GLY A 48 7.24 5.76 -20.32
C GLY A 48 5.73 5.86 -20.51
N ILE A 49 5.04 4.73 -20.39
CA ILE A 49 3.58 4.63 -20.51
C ILE A 49 2.99 4.27 -19.15
N LYS A 50 2.06 5.09 -18.66
CA LYS A 50 1.31 4.87 -17.41
C LYS A 50 -0.15 4.53 -17.72
N PRO A 51 -0.51 3.26 -17.91
CA PRO A 51 -1.91 2.85 -18.02
C PRO A 51 -2.53 2.74 -16.61
N VAL A 52 -3.72 3.30 -16.45
CA VAL A 52 -4.59 3.06 -15.28
C VAL A 52 -5.98 2.80 -15.83
N SER A 53 -6.60 1.69 -15.41
CA SER A 53 -7.83 1.20 -16.01
C SER A 53 -9.00 1.19 -15.03
N GLN A 54 -10.21 1.27 -15.57
CA GLN A 54 -11.43 1.17 -14.80
C GLN A 54 -11.50 -0.19 -14.08
N LYS A 55 -11.29 -1.30 -14.79
CA LYS A 55 -11.33 -2.65 -14.19
C LYS A 55 -10.30 -2.84 -13.08
N GLY A 56 -9.06 -2.36 -13.30
CA GLY A 56 -7.99 -2.42 -12.30
C GLY A 56 -8.33 -1.61 -11.05
N THR A 57 -8.89 -0.41 -11.23
CA THR A 57 -9.38 0.44 -10.14
C THR A 57 -10.54 -0.23 -9.40
N GLU A 58 -11.54 -0.71 -10.12
CA GLU A 58 -12.78 -1.24 -9.53
C GLU A 58 -12.52 -2.42 -8.59
N ARG A 59 -11.73 -3.41 -9.02
CA ARG A 59 -11.41 -4.58 -8.18
C ARG A 59 -10.66 -4.18 -6.91
N LEU A 60 -9.73 -3.23 -7.01
CA LEU A 60 -8.90 -2.78 -5.90
C LEU A 60 -9.75 -2.01 -4.89
N VAL A 61 -10.56 -1.06 -5.37
CA VAL A 61 -11.42 -0.24 -4.50
C VAL A 61 -12.52 -1.10 -3.86
N LYS A 62 -13.10 -2.07 -4.60
CA LYS A 62 -14.03 -3.05 -4.02
C LYS A 62 -13.39 -3.81 -2.87
N ALA A 63 -12.18 -4.34 -3.05
CA ALA A 63 -11.46 -5.05 -1.99
C ALA A 63 -11.19 -4.15 -0.76
N ALA A 64 -10.79 -2.89 -0.99
CA ALA A 64 -10.54 -1.95 0.10
C ALA A 64 -11.81 -1.58 0.90
N ILE A 65 -12.94 -1.36 0.22
CA ILE A 65 -14.23 -1.08 0.87
C ILE A 65 -14.75 -2.32 1.59
N GLN A 66 -14.65 -3.50 0.98
CA GLN A 66 -15.03 -4.76 1.62
C GLN A 66 -14.22 -5.02 2.88
N TYR A 67 -12.91 -4.78 2.85
CA TYR A 67 -12.05 -4.86 4.03
C TYR A 67 -12.50 -3.89 5.13
N ALA A 68 -12.86 -2.65 4.79
CA ALA A 68 -13.38 -1.68 5.75
C ALA A 68 -14.70 -2.15 6.39
N ILE A 69 -15.59 -2.77 5.62
CA ILE A 69 -16.83 -3.37 6.13
C ILE A 69 -16.51 -4.51 7.11
N ASP A 70 -15.67 -5.45 6.68
CA ASP A 70 -15.37 -6.67 7.43
C ASP A 70 -14.65 -6.39 8.76
N HIS A 71 -13.80 -5.37 8.79
CA HIS A 71 -13.01 -4.98 9.96
C HIS A 71 -13.53 -3.72 10.66
N ASN A 72 -14.77 -3.32 10.37
CA ASN A 72 -15.45 -2.16 10.95
C ASN A 72 -14.59 -0.88 10.97
N LYS A 73 -13.93 -0.57 9.85
CA LYS A 73 -13.09 0.62 9.70
C LYS A 73 -13.93 1.84 9.33
N PRO A 74 -13.61 3.04 9.85
CA PRO A 74 -14.45 4.23 9.71
C PRO A 74 -14.34 4.93 8.35
N SER A 75 -13.30 4.65 7.56
CA SER A 75 -13.13 5.31 6.25
C SER A 75 -12.24 4.55 5.28
N VAL A 76 -12.46 4.82 4.00
CA VAL A 76 -11.56 4.49 2.88
C VAL A 76 -11.16 5.79 2.17
N THR A 77 -9.85 6.02 2.05
CA THR A 77 -9.29 7.21 1.41
C THR A 77 -8.67 6.85 0.05
N LEU A 78 -9.18 7.45 -1.02
CA LEU A 78 -8.64 7.37 -2.38
C LEU A 78 -7.50 8.38 -2.51
N VAL A 79 -6.26 7.91 -2.60
CA VAL A 79 -5.09 8.81 -2.73
C VAL A 79 -4.64 8.87 -4.18
N HIS A 80 -4.52 10.08 -4.74
CA HIS A 80 -4.26 10.27 -6.17
C HIS A 80 -3.62 11.64 -6.47
N LYS A 81 -3.03 11.84 -7.65
CA LYS A 81 -2.52 13.13 -8.15
C LYS A 81 -3.34 13.60 -9.35
N GLY A 82 -4.65 13.46 -9.23
CA GLY A 82 -5.61 13.67 -10.32
C GLY A 82 -5.75 15.11 -10.80
N ASN A 83 -5.29 16.10 -10.02
CA ASN A 83 -5.24 17.48 -10.47
C ASN A 83 -4.25 17.69 -11.64
N ILE A 84 -3.18 16.89 -11.71
CA ILE A 84 -2.20 16.88 -12.81
C ILE A 84 -2.50 15.75 -13.80
N MET A 85 -2.60 14.51 -13.30
CA MET A 85 -2.82 13.31 -14.13
C MET A 85 -4.30 12.95 -14.23
N LYS A 86 -5.07 13.83 -14.87
CA LYS A 86 -6.55 13.79 -14.89
C LYS A 86 -7.14 12.49 -15.44
N PHE A 87 -6.50 11.87 -16.43
CA PHE A 87 -7.04 10.72 -17.16
C PHE A 87 -6.52 9.36 -16.68
N THR A 88 -5.66 9.35 -15.66
CA THR A 88 -5.17 8.12 -15.01
C THR A 88 -5.48 8.19 -13.52
N GLU A 89 -4.78 9.04 -12.77
CA GLU A 89 -5.00 9.18 -11.32
C GLU A 89 -6.30 9.90 -10.99
N GLY A 90 -6.71 10.88 -11.79
CA GLY A 90 -8.04 11.49 -11.67
C GLY A 90 -9.16 10.51 -12.03
N ALA A 91 -8.91 9.62 -12.99
CA ALA A 91 -9.84 8.56 -13.36
C ALA A 91 -9.95 7.50 -12.25
N PHE A 92 -8.84 7.10 -11.63
CA PHE A 92 -8.83 6.22 -10.45
C PHE A 92 -9.76 6.74 -9.33
N MET A 93 -9.61 8.01 -8.95
CA MET A 93 -10.47 8.64 -7.94
C MET A 93 -11.94 8.60 -8.37
N LYS A 94 -12.24 9.00 -9.61
CA LYS A 94 -13.61 9.02 -10.14
C LYS A 94 -14.25 7.63 -10.11
N TRP A 95 -13.56 6.63 -10.67
CA TRP A 95 -14.04 5.24 -10.69
C TRP A 95 -14.17 4.66 -9.28
N GLY A 96 -13.29 5.04 -8.34
CA GLY A 96 -13.41 4.63 -6.94
C GLY A 96 -14.68 5.15 -6.26
N TYR A 97 -15.05 6.42 -6.50
CA TYR A 97 -16.35 6.94 -6.05
C TYR A 97 -17.53 6.26 -6.75
N GLU A 98 -17.44 6.02 -8.06
CA GLU A 98 -18.47 5.28 -8.82
C GLU A 98 -18.68 3.88 -8.24
N VAL A 99 -17.61 3.17 -7.85
CA VAL A 99 -17.68 1.88 -7.17
C VAL A 99 -18.42 1.97 -5.84
N ALA A 100 -18.05 2.95 -5.00
CA ALA A 100 -18.68 3.15 -3.71
C ALA A 100 -20.20 3.38 -3.86
N ALA A 101 -20.61 4.22 -4.81
CA ALA A 101 -22.01 4.49 -5.07
C ALA A 101 -22.76 3.27 -5.65
N GLN A 102 -22.22 2.65 -6.70
CA GLN A 102 -22.92 1.60 -7.44
C GLN A 102 -22.96 0.25 -6.72
N HIS A 103 -21.90 -0.11 -6.00
CA HIS A 103 -21.78 -1.43 -5.38
C HIS A 103 -22.06 -1.44 -3.88
N PHE A 104 -21.90 -0.31 -3.20
CA PHE A 104 -22.05 -0.22 -1.75
C PHE A 104 -23.13 0.79 -1.32
N GLY A 105 -23.80 1.44 -2.27
CA GLY A 105 -24.89 2.38 -1.99
C GLY A 105 -24.42 3.67 -1.32
N ALA A 106 -23.15 4.05 -1.48
CA ALA A 106 -22.63 5.27 -0.89
C ALA A 106 -23.25 6.52 -1.53
N THR A 107 -23.65 7.47 -0.70
CA THR A 107 -24.26 8.74 -1.11
C THR A 107 -23.39 9.92 -0.72
N PRO A 108 -23.46 11.07 -1.41
CA PRO A 108 -22.69 12.26 -1.06
C PRO A 108 -22.90 12.66 0.41
N LEU A 109 -21.79 12.86 1.12
CA LEU A 109 -21.75 13.42 2.47
C LEU A 109 -21.73 14.94 2.36
N ASP A 110 -22.69 15.63 3.01
CA ASP A 110 -22.81 17.09 3.05
C ASP A 110 -22.76 17.79 1.68
N GLY A 111 -23.27 17.14 0.63
CA GLY A 111 -23.26 17.67 -0.74
C GLY A 111 -22.01 17.33 -1.56
N GLY A 112 -21.08 16.55 -1.00
CA GLY A 112 -19.89 16.03 -1.68
C GLY A 112 -18.62 16.87 -1.48
N PRO A 113 -17.46 16.42 -2.02
CA PRO A 113 -17.28 15.26 -2.90
C PRO A 113 -17.22 13.91 -2.17
N TRP A 114 -17.04 13.91 -0.85
CA TRP A 114 -16.98 12.69 -0.07
C TRP A 114 -18.34 11.98 -0.07
N HIS A 115 -18.30 10.68 0.11
CA HIS A 115 -19.50 9.84 0.20
C HIS A 115 -19.51 9.12 1.56
N THR A 116 -20.68 8.65 1.96
CA THR A 116 -20.85 7.82 3.15
C THR A 116 -21.88 6.73 2.91
N PHE A 117 -21.74 5.61 3.60
CA PHE A 117 -22.75 4.56 3.71
C PHE A 117 -22.65 3.87 5.07
N LYS A 118 -23.72 3.17 5.45
CA LYS A 118 -23.75 2.39 6.68
C LYS A 118 -23.08 1.04 6.44
N ASN A 119 -22.13 0.69 7.30
CA ASN A 119 -21.58 -0.66 7.37
C ASN A 119 -22.72 -1.66 7.61
N PRO A 120 -22.98 -2.61 6.69
CA PRO A 120 -24.11 -3.52 6.81
C PRO A 120 -23.98 -4.51 7.98
N LYS A 121 -22.76 -4.72 8.51
CA LYS A 121 -22.51 -5.63 9.63
C LYS A 121 -22.68 -4.95 10.99
N THR A 122 -22.34 -3.66 11.10
CA THR A 122 -22.25 -2.96 12.39
C THR A 122 -23.15 -1.74 12.52
N GLY A 123 -23.67 -1.21 11.41
CA GLY A 123 -24.46 0.02 11.38
C GLY A 123 -23.64 1.32 11.52
N ASN A 124 -22.32 1.23 11.67
CA ASN A 124 -21.44 2.41 11.72
C ASN A 124 -21.28 3.06 10.34
N ASP A 125 -21.05 4.36 10.30
CA ASP A 125 -20.76 5.05 9.03
C ASP A 125 -19.35 4.72 8.53
N ILE A 126 -19.23 4.51 7.23
CA ILE A 126 -17.95 4.41 6.51
C ILE A 126 -17.88 5.58 5.53
N VAL A 127 -16.91 6.46 5.75
CA VAL A 127 -16.67 7.61 4.87
C VAL A 127 -15.74 7.20 3.71
N ILE A 128 -16.17 7.43 2.49
CA ILE A 128 -15.35 7.35 1.29
C ILE A 128 -14.90 8.75 0.94
N LYS A 129 -13.58 8.98 0.99
CA LYS A 129 -12.98 10.29 0.77
C LYS A 129 -11.79 10.21 -0.16
N ASP A 130 -11.31 11.35 -0.61
CA ASP A 130 -10.12 11.47 -1.44
C ASP A 130 -9.16 12.55 -0.92
N VAL A 131 -7.91 12.43 -1.34
CA VAL A 131 -6.85 13.37 -1.01
C VAL A 131 -5.76 13.32 -2.08
N ILE A 132 -5.18 14.49 -2.35
CA ILE A 132 -4.09 14.59 -3.31
C ILE A 132 -2.80 14.02 -2.70
N ALA A 133 -2.06 13.18 -3.43
CA ALA A 133 -0.94 12.40 -2.93
C ALA A 133 0.16 13.21 -2.20
N ASP A 134 0.50 14.41 -2.68
CA ASP A 134 1.49 15.28 -2.03
C ASP A 134 0.96 15.91 -0.73
N ALA A 135 -0.33 16.25 -0.66
CA ALA A 135 -0.97 16.68 0.57
C ALA A 135 -1.11 15.51 1.55
N PHE A 136 -1.40 14.30 1.05
CA PHE A 136 -1.50 13.10 1.86
C PHE A 136 -0.20 12.77 2.57
N LEU A 137 0.95 12.85 1.88
CA LEU A 137 2.27 12.66 2.49
C LEU A 137 2.57 13.64 3.65
N GLN A 138 1.96 14.83 3.63
CA GLN A 138 2.03 15.78 4.76
C GLN A 138 1.04 15.41 5.87
N GLN A 139 -0.15 14.96 5.50
CA GLN A 139 -1.24 14.67 6.43
C GLN A 139 -1.03 13.36 7.20
N ILE A 140 -0.32 12.37 6.64
CA ILE A 140 0.08 11.18 7.41
C ILE A 140 1.02 11.51 8.58
N LEU A 141 1.72 12.66 8.53
CA LEU A 141 2.56 13.14 9.63
C LEU A 141 1.78 14.04 10.59
N THR A 142 0.99 14.98 10.05
CA THR A 142 0.36 16.03 10.84
C THR A 142 -1.02 15.67 11.38
N ARG A 143 -1.71 14.72 10.73
CA ARG A 143 -3.09 14.30 11.03
C ARG A 143 -3.29 12.79 10.81
N PRO A 144 -2.39 11.90 11.28
CA PRO A 144 -2.48 10.45 11.01
C PRO A 144 -3.81 9.83 11.46
N ALA A 145 -4.38 10.29 12.56
CA ALA A 145 -5.64 9.78 13.13
C ALA A 145 -6.87 10.00 12.21
N GLU A 146 -6.77 10.87 11.21
CA GLU A 146 -7.86 11.09 10.26
C GLU A 146 -7.96 9.97 9.21
N TYR A 147 -6.96 9.09 9.08
CA TYR A 147 -6.92 8.05 8.04
C TYR A 147 -7.06 6.65 8.63
N SER A 148 -7.73 5.78 7.88
CA SER A 148 -7.87 4.37 8.21
C SER A 148 -7.48 3.49 7.03
N VAL A 149 -8.42 3.10 6.17
CA VAL A 149 -8.10 2.34 4.97
C VAL A 149 -7.68 3.30 3.86
N VAL A 150 -6.61 2.97 3.15
CA VAL A 150 -6.10 3.73 2.00
C VAL A 150 -6.13 2.86 0.76
N ALA A 151 -6.71 3.37 -0.32
CA ALA A 151 -6.72 2.77 -1.65
C ALA A 151 -6.03 3.72 -2.65
N THR A 152 -5.03 3.22 -3.37
CA THR A 152 -4.25 4.03 -4.32
C THR A 152 -3.63 3.18 -5.42
N MET A 153 -3.11 3.82 -6.48
CA MET A 153 -2.40 3.15 -7.57
C MET A 153 -1.01 2.65 -7.14
N ASN A 154 -0.39 1.85 -8.00
CA ASN A 154 0.86 1.15 -7.74
C ASN A 154 1.98 2.06 -7.22
N LEU A 155 2.33 3.12 -7.95
CA LEU A 155 3.47 3.98 -7.57
C LEU A 155 3.22 4.77 -6.29
N ASN A 156 2.02 5.34 -6.12
CA ASN A 156 1.69 6.07 -4.90
C ASN A 156 1.66 5.11 -3.69
N GLY A 157 1.14 3.89 -3.89
CA GLY A 157 1.09 2.87 -2.86
C GLY A 157 2.47 2.51 -2.34
N ASP A 158 3.44 2.36 -3.24
CA ASP A 158 4.84 2.14 -2.93
C ASP A 158 5.43 3.22 -2.00
N TYR A 159 5.34 4.48 -2.43
CA TYR A 159 5.89 5.60 -1.66
C TYR A 159 5.18 5.78 -0.31
N ILE A 160 3.86 5.60 -0.30
CA ILE A 160 3.05 5.76 0.91
C ILE A 160 3.35 4.65 1.92
N SER A 161 3.45 3.39 1.50
CA SER A 161 3.72 2.28 2.42
C SER A 161 5.07 2.43 3.10
N ASP A 162 6.10 2.81 2.34
CA ASP A 162 7.44 3.02 2.89
C ASP A 162 7.49 4.22 3.84
N ALA A 163 6.85 5.33 3.46
CA ALA A 163 6.77 6.51 4.30
C ALA A 163 6.05 6.20 5.64
N LEU A 164 4.93 5.49 5.59
CA LEU A 164 4.17 5.10 6.79
C LEU A 164 4.96 4.12 7.67
N ALA A 165 5.62 3.11 7.07
CA ALA A 165 6.46 2.18 7.81
C ALA A 165 7.61 2.91 8.52
N ALA A 166 8.24 3.89 7.87
CA ALA A 166 9.26 4.72 8.49
C ALA A 166 8.72 5.58 9.65
N CYS A 167 7.52 6.17 9.50
CA CYS A 167 6.91 7.02 10.53
C CYS A 167 6.68 6.28 11.86
N VAL A 168 6.36 4.99 11.80
CA VAL A 168 6.13 4.16 13.00
C VAL A 168 7.38 3.41 13.47
N GLY A 169 8.56 3.68 12.86
CA GLY A 169 9.80 2.95 13.15
C GLY A 169 9.77 1.48 12.70
N GLY A 170 8.84 1.12 11.81
CA GLY A 170 8.52 -0.25 11.42
C GLY A 170 9.17 -0.74 10.13
N ILE A 171 10.19 -0.05 9.59
CA ILE A 171 10.80 -0.40 8.29
C ILE A 171 11.31 -1.86 8.23
N GLY A 172 11.77 -2.41 9.36
CA GLY A 172 12.24 -3.80 9.46
C GLY A 172 11.15 -4.83 9.77
N ILE A 173 9.93 -4.40 10.08
CA ILE A 173 8.83 -5.27 10.52
C ILE A 173 7.52 -5.07 9.75
N ALA A 174 7.47 -4.19 8.74
CA ALA A 174 6.26 -3.97 7.97
C ALA A 174 5.83 -5.27 7.25
N PRO A 175 4.59 -5.75 7.42
CA PRO A 175 4.10 -6.93 6.72
C PRO A 175 3.60 -6.63 5.31
N GLY A 176 3.56 -7.65 4.44
CA GLY A 176 3.14 -7.53 3.06
C GLY A 176 2.32 -8.72 2.58
N ALA A 177 1.32 -8.45 1.72
CA ALA A 177 0.51 -9.46 1.07
C ALA A 177 0.11 -9.02 -0.35
N ASN A 178 0.21 -9.95 -1.29
CA ASN A 178 -0.23 -9.82 -2.67
C ASN A 178 -1.40 -10.77 -2.90
N ILE A 179 -2.61 -10.23 -3.03
CA ILE A 179 -3.84 -11.02 -2.98
C ILE A 179 -4.68 -10.78 -4.23
N ASN A 180 -5.08 -11.86 -4.90
CA ASN A 180 -6.16 -11.86 -5.87
C ASN A 180 -7.44 -12.35 -5.17
N TYR A 181 -8.26 -11.40 -4.70
CA TYR A 181 -9.49 -11.70 -3.95
C TYR A 181 -10.56 -12.43 -4.78
N ASP A 182 -10.52 -12.34 -6.12
CA ASP A 182 -11.49 -13.03 -6.99
C ASP A 182 -11.20 -14.53 -7.09
N THR A 183 -9.93 -14.91 -7.10
CA THR A 183 -9.50 -16.32 -7.25
C THR A 183 -9.07 -16.97 -5.93
N GLY A 184 -8.86 -16.17 -4.88
CA GLY A 184 -8.36 -16.63 -3.58
C GLY A 184 -6.85 -16.89 -3.52
N HIS A 185 -6.10 -16.67 -4.61
CA HIS A 185 -4.64 -16.80 -4.57
C HIS A 185 -4.01 -15.63 -3.80
N ALA A 186 -3.11 -15.96 -2.88
CA ALA A 186 -2.40 -14.98 -2.06
C ALA A 186 -0.93 -15.38 -1.87
N ILE A 187 -0.04 -14.39 -1.88
CA ILE A 187 1.37 -14.52 -1.52
C ILE A 187 1.66 -13.53 -0.39
N PHE A 188 2.17 -14.03 0.73
CA PHE A 188 2.57 -13.24 1.89
C PHE A 188 4.09 -13.16 1.93
N GLU A 189 4.65 -11.97 2.09
CA GLU A 189 6.08 -11.75 1.87
C GLU A 189 6.70 -10.79 2.87
N ALA A 190 7.98 -11.00 3.17
CA ALA A 190 8.78 -9.98 3.83
C ALA A 190 8.93 -8.77 2.88
N THR A 191 8.77 -7.57 3.41
CA THR A 191 8.77 -6.32 2.61
C THR A 191 10.15 -5.67 2.51
N HIS A 192 11.10 -6.09 3.35
CA HIS A 192 12.47 -5.57 3.32
C HIS A 192 13.35 -6.32 2.33
N GLY A 193 14.44 -5.67 1.88
CA GLY A 193 15.43 -6.29 0.99
C GLY A 193 16.23 -7.44 1.64
N THR A 194 17.09 -8.08 0.85
CA THR A 194 17.81 -9.32 1.22
C THR A 194 18.94 -9.14 2.24
N ALA A 195 19.40 -7.91 2.48
CA ALA A 195 20.51 -7.57 3.38
C ALA A 195 21.70 -8.56 3.39
N PRO A 196 22.39 -8.81 2.25
CA PRO A 196 23.34 -9.92 2.10
C PRO A 196 24.49 -9.93 3.12
N LYS A 197 24.90 -8.75 3.60
CA LYS A 197 25.94 -8.59 4.63
C LYS A 197 25.64 -9.26 5.97
N TYR A 198 24.39 -9.65 6.23
CA TYR A 198 23.96 -10.32 7.47
C TYR A 198 23.48 -11.76 7.24
N ALA A 199 23.59 -12.29 6.02
CA ALA A 199 23.16 -13.63 5.70
C ALA A 199 23.90 -14.67 6.57
N GLY A 200 23.14 -15.60 7.16
CA GLY A 200 23.68 -16.68 8.01
C GLY A 200 24.19 -16.25 9.39
N GLN A 201 24.02 -14.97 9.78
CA GLN A 201 24.55 -14.46 11.05
C GLN A 201 23.57 -14.52 12.22
N ASP A 202 22.34 -15.02 12.02
CA ASP A 202 21.30 -15.09 13.05
C ASP A 202 21.07 -13.73 13.76
N LYS A 203 21.01 -12.65 12.98
CA LYS A 203 21.06 -11.27 13.48
C LYS A 203 19.84 -10.41 13.13
N VAL A 204 19.27 -10.63 11.94
CA VAL A 204 18.23 -9.77 11.38
C VAL A 204 16.90 -9.94 12.12
N ASN A 205 16.03 -8.94 12.03
CA ASN A 205 14.70 -8.97 12.61
C ASN A 205 13.76 -9.83 11.73
N PRO A 206 13.15 -10.92 12.25
CA PRO A 206 12.18 -11.72 11.52
C PRO A 206 10.77 -11.12 11.51
N GLY A 207 10.55 -9.96 12.14
CA GLY A 207 9.22 -9.41 12.37
C GLY A 207 8.39 -9.19 11.10
N SER A 208 9.00 -8.79 9.98
CA SER A 208 8.27 -8.57 8.72
C SER A 208 7.65 -9.85 8.18
N VAL A 209 8.40 -10.96 8.14
CA VAL A 209 7.87 -12.24 7.66
C VAL A 209 6.89 -12.85 8.66
N ILE A 210 7.13 -12.69 9.96
CA ILE A 210 6.21 -13.15 11.02
C ILE A 210 4.87 -12.42 10.91
N LEU A 211 4.87 -11.09 10.81
CA LEU A 211 3.64 -10.30 10.64
C LEU A 211 2.97 -10.54 9.28
N SER A 212 3.71 -10.91 8.25
CA SER A 212 3.10 -11.35 6.99
C SER A 212 2.45 -12.73 7.14
N GLY A 213 2.99 -13.59 8.00
CA GLY A 213 2.33 -14.80 8.47
C GLY A 213 1.04 -14.53 9.26
N VAL A 214 0.97 -13.43 10.01
CA VAL A 214 -0.29 -12.98 10.65
C VAL A 214 -1.34 -12.68 9.57
N LEU A 215 -0.99 -11.90 8.55
CA LEU A 215 -1.91 -11.62 7.42
C LEU A 215 -2.36 -12.92 6.72
N MET A 216 -1.48 -13.91 6.62
CA MET A 216 -1.81 -15.22 6.06
C MET A 216 -2.85 -15.97 6.88
N LEU A 217 -2.68 -16.00 8.21
CA LEU A 217 -3.61 -16.66 9.13
C LEU A 217 -4.97 -15.98 9.12
N GLU A 218 -5.00 -14.64 9.12
CA GLU A 218 -6.23 -13.85 8.95
C GLU A 218 -6.94 -14.19 7.63
N HIS A 219 -6.18 -14.28 6.52
CA HIS A 219 -6.72 -14.66 5.22
C HIS A 219 -7.31 -16.09 5.19
N MET A 220 -6.73 -17.01 5.97
CA MET A 220 -7.24 -18.39 6.14
C MET A 220 -8.43 -18.48 7.11
N GLY A 221 -8.80 -17.38 7.77
CA GLY A 221 -9.85 -17.34 8.78
C GLY A 221 -9.41 -17.86 10.16
N TRP A 222 -8.11 -17.97 10.43
CA TRP A 222 -7.54 -18.45 11.69
C TRP A 222 -7.18 -17.29 12.62
N GLN A 223 -8.19 -16.50 12.99
CA GLN A 223 -8.00 -15.26 13.75
C GLN A 223 -7.35 -15.51 15.12
N GLU A 224 -7.70 -16.59 15.83
CA GLU A 224 -7.12 -16.83 17.17
C GLU A 224 -5.60 -17.04 17.11
N ALA A 225 -5.10 -17.70 16.05
CA ALA A 225 -3.67 -17.90 15.86
C ALA A 225 -2.96 -16.59 15.47
N ALA A 226 -3.59 -15.78 14.62
CA ALA A 226 -3.09 -14.46 14.25
C ALA A 226 -2.94 -13.55 15.48
N ASP A 227 -3.98 -13.50 16.32
CA ASP A 227 -4.02 -12.69 17.55
C ASP A 227 -2.94 -13.10 18.55
N LEU A 228 -2.66 -14.40 18.69
CA LEU A 228 -1.57 -14.89 19.54
C LEU A 228 -0.20 -14.40 19.08
N ILE A 229 0.07 -14.40 17.78
CA ILE A 229 1.35 -13.90 17.25
C ILE A 229 1.48 -12.40 17.47
N VAL A 230 0.42 -11.62 17.23
CA VAL A 230 0.41 -10.17 17.49
C VAL A 230 0.70 -9.92 18.97
N LYS A 231 -0.02 -10.60 19.88
CA LYS A 231 0.21 -10.51 21.33
C LYS A 231 1.65 -10.86 21.71
N GLY A 232 2.20 -11.93 21.15
CA GLY A 232 3.58 -12.36 21.39
C GLY A 232 4.60 -11.29 20.98
N LEU A 233 4.42 -10.70 19.80
CA LEU A 233 5.29 -9.66 19.28
C LEU A 233 5.18 -8.36 20.10
N GLU A 234 3.97 -7.93 20.45
CA GLU A 234 3.73 -6.79 21.33
C GLU A 234 4.41 -6.97 22.69
N GLY A 235 4.30 -8.15 23.27
CA GLY A 235 4.96 -8.51 24.53
C GLY A 235 6.48 -8.46 24.43
N ALA A 236 7.08 -9.09 23.42
CA ALA A 236 8.53 -9.13 23.24
C ALA A 236 9.14 -7.73 23.02
N ILE A 237 8.50 -6.90 22.20
CA ILE A 237 8.95 -5.52 21.94
C ILE A 237 8.77 -4.66 23.19
N SER A 238 7.63 -4.77 23.90
CA SER A 238 7.37 -4.01 25.13
C SER A 238 8.33 -4.36 26.26
N ALA A 239 8.74 -5.63 26.34
CA ALA A 239 9.77 -6.12 27.26
C ALA A 239 11.19 -5.67 26.88
N LYS A 240 11.35 -4.98 25.74
CA LYS A 240 12.62 -4.55 25.17
C LYS A 240 13.60 -5.70 24.92
N THR A 241 13.11 -6.93 24.70
CA THR A 241 13.91 -8.08 24.29
C THR A 241 13.82 -8.21 22.77
N VAL A 242 14.77 -7.59 22.06
CA VAL A 242 14.63 -7.29 20.63
C VAL A 242 15.94 -7.50 19.87
N THR A 243 15.84 -7.58 18.54
CA THR A 243 17.00 -7.68 17.65
C THR A 243 17.77 -6.34 17.53
N TYR A 244 18.98 -6.42 16.97
CA TYR A 244 19.96 -5.33 16.95
C TYR A 244 19.47 -4.00 16.35
N ASP A 245 18.50 -4.07 15.45
CA ASP A 245 17.93 -2.94 14.73
C ASP A 245 17.07 -2.06 15.64
N PHE A 246 16.32 -2.66 16.57
CA PHE A 246 15.60 -1.96 17.62
C PHE A 246 16.49 -1.65 18.82
N GLU A 247 17.31 -2.61 19.27
CA GLU A 247 18.11 -2.46 20.50
C GLU A 247 18.99 -1.19 20.48
N ARG A 248 19.67 -0.92 19.36
CA ARG A 248 20.52 0.26 19.19
C ARG A 248 19.78 1.62 19.25
N LEU A 249 18.45 1.61 19.21
CA LEU A 249 17.57 2.79 19.28
C LEU A 249 16.81 2.88 20.61
N MET A 250 16.99 1.91 21.51
CA MET A 250 16.23 1.79 22.76
C MET A 250 17.17 1.82 23.97
N GLU A 251 16.83 2.63 24.97
CA GLU A 251 17.55 2.61 26.25
C GLU A 251 17.14 1.38 27.08
N GLY A 252 18.14 0.64 27.56
CA GLY A 252 17.95 -0.52 28.44
C GLY A 252 17.33 -1.75 27.75
N ALA A 253 17.47 -1.87 26.42
CA ALA A 253 17.02 -3.05 25.69
C ALA A 253 18.01 -4.22 25.84
N THR A 254 17.48 -5.44 25.75
CA THR A 254 18.27 -6.68 25.72
C THR A 254 18.39 -7.17 24.29
N LEU A 255 19.63 -7.21 23.79
CA LEU A 255 19.93 -7.70 22.45
C LEU A 255 19.64 -9.20 22.32
N ARG A 256 18.85 -9.57 21.31
CA ARG A 256 18.54 -10.94 20.92
C ARG A 256 19.00 -11.23 19.49
N LYS A 257 19.37 -12.49 19.24
CA LYS A 257 19.51 -13.04 17.89
C LYS A 257 18.16 -13.16 17.19
N CYS A 258 18.17 -13.44 15.88
CA CYS A 258 16.96 -13.67 15.10
C CYS A 258 16.14 -14.85 15.65
N SER A 259 16.80 -15.99 15.88
CA SER A 259 16.19 -17.20 16.45
C SER A 259 15.61 -16.96 17.84
N GLU A 260 16.41 -16.34 18.71
CA GLU A 260 16.05 -16.00 20.08
C GLU A 260 14.85 -15.06 20.18
N PHE A 261 14.75 -14.08 19.28
CA PHE A 261 13.58 -13.19 19.24
C PHE A 261 12.31 -13.96 18.87
N GLY A 262 12.41 -14.97 17.99
CA GLY A 262 11.31 -15.89 17.71
C GLY A 262 10.84 -16.64 18.96
N ASP A 263 11.77 -17.17 19.76
CA ASP A 263 11.46 -17.84 21.03
C ASP A 263 10.80 -16.88 22.03
N ASP A 264 11.27 -15.64 22.10
CA ASP A 264 10.72 -14.64 23.01
C ASP A 264 9.30 -14.24 22.60
N ILE A 265 8.99 -14.13 21.30
CA ILE A 265 7.62 -13.93 20.80
C ILE A 265 6.71 -15.08 21.29
N VAL A 266 7.15 -16.34 21.16
CA VAL A 266 6.37 -17.51 21.61
C VAL A 266 6.09 -17.46 23.11
N LYS A 267 7.08 -17.10 23.94
CA LYS A 267 6.89 -16.97 25.41
C LYS A 267 5.81 -15.95 25.78
N TRP A 268 5.66 -14.88 24.98
CA TRP A 268 4.67 -13.83 25.23
C TRP A 268 3.26 -14.17 24.72
N MET A 269 3.08 -15.25 23.95
CA MET A 269 1.75 -15.67 23.48
C MET A 269 0.84 -16.12 24.65
N GLY A 270 1.42 -16.71 25.70
CA GLY A 270 0.71 -17.20 26.89
C GLY A 270 0.98 -18.67 27.19
#